data_AF-A0A9P3G6N5-F1
#
_entry.id   AF-A0A9P3G6N5-F1
#
_cell.length_a   1.000
_cell.length_b   1.000
_cell.length_c   1.000
_cell.angle_alpha   90.00
_cell.angle_beta   90.00
_cell.angle_gamma   90.00
#
_symmetry.space_group_name_H-M   'P 1'
#
loop_
_entity.id
_entity.type
_entity.pdbx_description
1 polymer ?
#
loop_
_entity_poly.entity_id
_entity_poly.type
_entity_poly.pdbx_seq_one_letter_code
_entity_poly.pdbx_strand_id
1 'polypeptide(L)'
;MFESPYPPYDPTDKSGFSYETVVKRWPVILTGIIDTIYKVDHELGVSLHTLPAGSDEVLAAEEKIKEGKGIIEKISKLKYDMARDRPLELIPQDGEAYVKEYNEELERLAQDKKNTWFTAPWLFAECYLYRLLRSYLTETKHWLDFDPFSSQKQETFRSSGKAIYQLATTIHDLEVEKDILRNDPEKLAVLFKEMIQMCLWGNATDLSLLTHMTHDDIATLQTVGKDAQAARREFILKDDQDKVIKYLENLKGKDARVDFVLDNAGFELFTDFVFADFLVTYTPYVSRVVFHPKLIPWFVSDVTPPDFASTTPALLSESFFPAHQHDAAAGAAPSGDAHAHLRTMVARWQAYLASGVFQLSVPLDTKLGAANPRGDFWTGPWPYWNVRELAPGVWEELRKSSLVIFKGDLNYRKLTGDVRWPVSTPFEEAVGPLAGELPILSLRTNKADVVVGVPQDVADKLDAAGEKWRVNGKYALVSFLPRTD
;
A
#
# COMPACT_ATOMS: atom_id res chain seq x y z
N MET A 1 -2.41 19.10 -18.85
CA MET A 1 -2.41 18.50 -17.50
C MET A 1 -2.75 19.59 -16.51
N PHE A 2 -3.42 19.26 -15.40
CA PHE A 2 -3.64 20.18 -14.30
C PHE A 2 -2.31 20.71 -13.77
N GLU A 3 -2.19 22.03 -13.63
CA GLU A 3 -0.97 22.69 -13.17
C GLU A 3 -1.00 22.85 -11.65
N SER A 4 0.10 22.51 -10.98
CA SER A 4 0.18 22.61 -9.52
C SER A 4 0.19 24.07 -9.07
N PRO A 5 -0.63 24.47 -8.08
CA PRO A 5 -0.61 25.83 -7.54
C PRO A 5 0.59 26.11 -6.62
N TYR A 6 1.28 25.06 -6.15
CA TYR A 6 2.47 25.16 -5.31
C TYR A 6 3.64 24.39 -5.93
N PRO A 7 4.90 24.77 -5.63
CA PRO A 7 6.06 24.01 -6.08
C PRO A 7 6.03 22.59 -5.50
N PRO A 8 6.55 21.59 -6.23
CA PRO A 8 6.67 20.24 -5.70
C PRO A 8 7.61 20.20 -4.49
N TYR A 9 7.48 19.16 -3.68
CA TYR A 9 8.59 18.77 -2.82
C TYR A 9 9.74 18.28 -3.71
N ASP A 10 10.94 18.73 -3.40
CA ASP A 10 12.16 18.33 -4.07
C ASP A 10 13.28 18.23 -3.02
N PRO A 11 14.38 17.52 -3.32
CA PRO A 11 15.47 17.34 -2.37
C PRO A 11 16.44 18.54 -2.30
N THR A 12 16.07 19.75 -2.76
CA THR A 12 16.95 20.92 -2.61
C THR A 12 16.93 21.47 -1.18
N ASP A 13 15.85 21.22 -0.43
CA ASP A 13 15.75 21.55 0.99
C ASP A 13 16.39 20.43 1.85
N LYS A 14 17.57 20.72 2.39
CA LYS A 14 18.33 19.77 3.22
C LYS A 14 17.68 19.41 4.56
N SER A 15 16.69 20.21 5.00
CA SER A 15 15.93 19.93 6.21
C SER A 15 14.71 19.06 5.95
N GLY A 16 14.25 18.99 4.70
CA GLY A 16 13.09 18.23 4.27
C GLY A 16 13.33 16.72 4.20
N PHE A 17 12.24 15.97 4.26
CA PHE A 17 12.30 14.51 4.23
C PHE A 17 12.57 13.94 2.84
N SER A 18 12.27 14.69 1.78
CA SER A 18 12.74 14.40 0.42
C SER A 18 14.27 14.27 0.37
N TYR A 19 15.02 15.20 0.98
CA TYR A 19 16.49 15.13 1.05
C TYR A 19 16.99 13.95 1.88
N GLU A 20 16.39 13.72 3.06
CA GLU A 20 16.70 12.53 3.88
C GLU A 20 16.46 11.22 3.10
N THR A 21 15.42 11.20 2.26
CA THR A 21 15.07 10.07 1.40
C THR A 21 16.16 9.79 0.36
N VAL A 22 16.64 10.82 -0.36
CA VAL A 22 17.74 10.66 -1.34
C VAL A 22 19.05 10.24 -0.67
N VAL A 23 19.41 10.88 0.44
CA VAL A 23 20.73 10.68 1.07
C VAL A 23 20.83 9.36 1.82
N LYS A 24 19.73 8.88 2.40
CA LYS A 24 19.74 7.69 3.28
C LYS A 24 18.88 6.57 2.75
N ARG A 25 17.60 6.84 2.47
CA ARG A 25 16.60 5.77 2.26
C ARG A 25 16.78 5.06 0.92
N TRP A 26 16.86 5.78 -0.19
CA TRP A 26 17.06 5.15 -1.50
C TRP A 26 18.37 4.35 -1.58
N PRO A 27 19.53 4.85 -1.09
CA PRO A 27 20.75 4.03 -1.03
C PRO A 27 20.60 2.75 -0.20
N VAL A 28 19.84 2.76 0.90
CA VAL A 28 19.55 1.57 1.70
C VAL A 28 18.70 0.58 0.90
N ILE A 29 17.65 1.05 0.22
CA ILE A 29 16.79 0.22 -0.63
C ILE A 29 17.60 -0.44 -1.75
N LEU A 30 18.42 0.33 -2.48
CA LEU A 30 19.28 -0.20 -3.54
C LEU A 30 20.27 -1.25 -3.02
N THR A 31 20.80 -1.05 -1.81
CA THR A 31 21.67 -2.04 -1.17
C THR A 31 20.92 -3.32 -0.82
N GLY A 32 19.68 -3.20 -0.34
CA GLY A 32 18.82 -4.36 -0.07
C GLY A 32 18.54 -5.17 -1.33
N ILE A 33 18.30 -4.52 -2.48
CA ILE A 33 18.10 -5.22 -3.76
C ILE A 33 19.38 -5.96 -4.19
N ILE A 34 20.55 -5.30 -4.08
CA ILE A 34 21.84 -5.94 -4.36
C ILE A 34 22.04 -7.18 -3.49
N ASP A 35 21.78 -7.06 -2.19
CA ASP A 35 21.91 -8.18 -1.25
C ASP A 35 20.97 -9.34 -1.59
N THR A 36 19.71 -9.05 -1.92
CA THR A 36 18.74 -10.06 -2.38
C THR A 36 19.23 -10.82 -3.60
N ILE A 37 19.66 -10.11 -4.65
CA ILE A 37 20.15 -10.75 -5.89
C ILE A 37 21.41 -11.56 -5.59
N TYR A 38 22.33 -11.01 -4.80
CA TYR A 38 23.58 -11.68 -4.42
C TYR A 38 23.31 -12.99 -3.68
N LYS A 39 22.34 -13.03 -2.76
CA LYS A 39 21.95 -14.25 -2.05
C LYS A 39 21.46 -15.33 -3.00
N VAL A 40 20.59 -14.98 -3.95
CA VAL A 40 20.10 -15.90 -4.98
C VAL A 40 21.26 -16.40 -5.86
N ASP A 41 22.16 -15.51 -6.30
CA ASP A 41 23.35 -15.90 -7.08
C ASP A 41 24.26 -16.84 -6.29
N HIS A 42 24.45 -16.58 -4.99
CA HIS A 42 25.25 -17.40 -4.10
C HIS A 42 24.65 -18.79 -3.91
N GLU A 43 23.36 -18.87 -3.61
CA GLU A 43 22.63 -20.14 -3.46
C GLU A 43 22.70 -20.98 -4.74
N LEU A 44 22.47 -20.36 -5.90
CA LEU A 44 22.63 -21.02 -7.20
C LEU A 44 24.06 -21.51 -7.39
N GLY A 45 25.06 -20.67 -7.11
CA GLY A 45 26.47 -21.02 -7.24
C GLY A 45 26.89 -22.20 -6.38
N VAL A 46 26.40 -22.29 -5.14
CA VAL A 46 26.62 -23.43 -4.25
C VAL A 46 25.92 -24.70 -4.76
N SER A 47 24.71 -24.55 -5.33
CA SER A 47 23.95 -25.69 -5.87
C SER A 47 24.58 -26.30 -7.13
N LEU A 48 25.40 -25.55 -7.89
CA LEU A 48 26.03 -26.07 -9.11
C LEU A 48 26.87 -27.33 -8.86
N HIS A 49 27.47 -27.47 -7.67
CA HIS A 49 28.31 -28.63 -7.33
C HIS A 49 27.50 -29.92 -7.14
N THR A 50 26.19 -29.82 -6.93
CA THR A 50 25.30 -30.97 -6.73
C THR A 50 24.62 -31.42 -8.02
N LEU A 51 24.77 -30.66 -9.11
CA LEU A 51 24.15 -30.93 -10.40
C LEU A 51 25.11 -31.67 -11.35
N PRO A 52 24.59 -32.51 -12.28
CA PRO A 52 25.41 -33.14 -13.30
C PRO A 52 26.08 -32.11 -14.22
N ALA A 53 27.40 -32.19 -14.37
CA ALA A 53 28.15 -31.26 -15.20
C ALA A 53 27.65 -31.25 -16.67
N GLY A 54 27.42 -30.05 -17.22
CA GLY A 54 26.94 -29.87 -18.59
C GLY A 54 25.46 -30.14 -18.79
N SER A 55 24.66 -30.30 -17.72
CA SER A 55 23.20 -30.34 -17.84
C SER A 55 22.62 -28.98 -18.21
N ASP A 56 21.42 -28.98 -18.79
CA ASP A 56 20.67 -27.74 -19.09
C ASP A 56 20.40 -26.91 -17.83
N GLU A 57 20.27 -27.57 -16.67
CA GLU A 57 20.08 -26.92 -15.37
C GLU A 57 21.31 -26.13 -14.93
N VAL A 58 22.51 -26.69 -15.13
CA VAL A 58 23.79 -26.00 -14.87
C VAL A 58 23.91 -24.79 -15.78
N LEU A 59 23.66 -24.95 -17.09
CA LEU A 59 23.73 -23.84 -18.04
C LEU A 59 22.74 -22.72 -17.69
N ALA A 60 21.50 -23.05 -17.34
CA ALA A 60 20.50 -22.07 -16.95
C ALA A 60 20.88 -21.34 -15.64
N ALA A 61 21.43 -22.06 -14.65
CA ALA A 61 21.89 -21.46 -13.41
C ALA A 61 23.10 -20.54 -13.63
N GLU A 62 24.08 -20.93 -14.46
CA GLU A 62 25.22 -20.08 -14.83
C GLU A 62 24.79 -18.82 -15.59
N GLU A 63 23.87 -18.94 -16.53
CA GLU A 63 23.26 -17.79 -17.23
C GLU A 63 22.56 -16.85 -16.24
N LYS A 64 21.75 -17.40 -15.33
CA LYS A 64 21.03 -16.62 -14.32
C LYS A 64 21.98 -15.87 -13.38
N ILE A 65 23.06 -16.51 -12.92
CA ILE A 65 24.10 -15.88 -12.09
C ILE A 65 24.81 -14.75 -12.87
N LYS A 66 25.08 -14.96 -14.16
CA LYS A 66 25.70 -13.93 -15.00
C LYS A 66 24.79 -12.70 -15.14
N GLU A 67 23.50 -12.91 -15.37
CA GLU A 67 22.50 -11.83 -15.41
C GLU A 67 22.40 -11.12 -14.04
N GLY A 68 22.36 -11.86 -12.94
CA GLY A 68 22.31 -11.34 -11.57
C GLY A 68 23.47 -10.40 -11.26
N LYS A 69 24.70 -10.81 -11.60
CA LYS A 69 25.90 -9.96 -11.51
C LYS A 69 25.78 -8.68 -12.34
N GLY A 70 25.23 -8.76 -13.55
CA GLY A 70 24.98 -7.59 -14.40
C GLY A 70 23.97 -6.61 -13.80
N ILE A 71 22.90 -7.12 -13.17
CA ILE A 71 21.93 -6.29 -12.46
C ILE A 71 22.59 -5.61 -11.24
N ILE A 72 23.38 -6.35 -10.45
CA ILE A 72 24.13 -5.79 -9.31
C ILE A 72 25.06 -4.66 -9.77
N GLU A 73 25.76 -4.82 -10.91
CA GLU A 73 26.63 -3.80 -11.48
C GLU A 73 25.84 -2.52 -11.82
N LYS A 74 24.70 -2.64 -12.52
CA LYS A 74 23.84 -1.50 -12.87
C LYS A 74 23.31 -0.77 -11.63
N ILE A 75 22.82 -1.50 -10.63
CA ILE A 75 22.30 -0.91 -9.38
C ILE A 75 23.44 -0.24 -8.58
N SER A 76 24.64 -0.84 -8.58
CA SER A 76 25.81 -0.25 -7.94
C SER A 76 26.26 1.06 -8.62
N LYS A 77 26.24 1.10 -9.96
CA LYS A 77 26.47 2.33 -10.73
C LYS A 77 25.40 3.38 -10.39
N LEU A 78 24.12 3.01 -10.40
CA LEU A 78 23.01 3.91 -10.06
C LEU A 78 23.21 4.55 -8.68
N LYS A 79 23.58 3.77 -7.68
CA LYS A 79 23.87 4.25 -6.32
C LYS A 79 25.09 5.19 -6.29
N TYR A 80 26.13 4.89 -7.06
CA TYR A 80 27.31 5.76 -7.20
C TYR A 80 26.97 7.10 -7.86
N ASP A 81 26.13 7.07 -8.89
CA ASP A 81 25.67 8.22 -9.66
C ASP A 81 24.76 9.12 -8.80
N MET A 82 23.83 8.51 -8.05
CA MET A 82 22.98 9.19 -7.08
C MET A 82 23.79 9.93 -6.02
N ALA A 83 24.83 9.31 -5.45
CA ALA A 83 25.70 9.94 -4.44
C ALA A 83 26.51 11.14 -4.96
N ARG A 84 26.60 11.32 -6.28
CA ARG A 84 27.29 12.45 -6.95
C ARG A 84 26.33 13.42 -7.61
N ASP A 85 25.05 13.27 -7.34
CA ASP A 85 23.98 14.06 -7.95
C ASP A 85 24.11 14.13 -9.48
N ARG A 86 24.46 12.99 -10.10
CA ARG A 86 24.49 12.92 -11.56
C ARG A 86 23.06 13.03 -12.11
N PRO A 87 22.90 13.48 -13.37
CA PRO A 87 21.60 13.45 -14.03
C PRO A 87 20.97 12.06 -14.00
N LEU A 88 19.64 11.98 -13.87
CA LEU A 88 18.90 10.74 -14.05
C LEU A 88 19.07 10.29 -15.51
N GLU A 89 19.31 8.99 -15.71
CA GLU A 89 19.49 8.41 -17.05
C GLU A 89 18.15 8.16 -17.75
N LEU A 90 18.16 7.87 -19.05
CA LEU A 90 16.93 7.49 -19.74
C LEU A 90 16.61 6.03 -19.43
N ILE A 91 15.33 5.73 -19.28
CA ILE A 91 14.83 4.36 -19.17
C ILE A 91 15.00 3.69 -20.55
N PRO A 92 15.65 2.52 -20.64
CA PRO A 92 15.81 1.82 -21.90
C PRO A 92 14.45 1.38 -22.47
N GLN A 93 14.40 1.15 -23.78
CA GLN A 93 13.22 0.61 -24.44
C GLN A 93 13.05 -0.87 -24.09
N ASP A 94 12.30 -1.13 -23.02
CA ASP A 94 12.10 -2.46 -22.44
C ASP A 94 10.74 -3.10 -22.79
N GLY A 95 9.88 -2.38 -23.51
CA GLY A 95 8.56 -2.85 -23.93
C GLY A 95 7.46 -2.75 -22.86
N GLU A 96 7.77 -2.24 -21.67
CA GLU A 96 6.77 -2.02 -20.60
C GLU A 96 6.21 -0.58 -20.62
N ALA A 97 5.15 -0.36 -19.84
CA ALA A 97 4.46 0.92 -19.79
C ALA A 97 5.39 2.09 -19.40
N TYR A 98 5.06 3.28 -19.93
CA TYR A 98 5.61 4.57 -19.54
C TYR A 98 7.07 4.88 -19.86
N VAL A 99 7.80 4.06 -20.63
CA VAL A 99 9.18 4.39 -21.05
C VAL A 99 9.24 5.78 -21.69
N LYS A 100 8.33 6.04 -22.65
CA LYS A 100 8.27 7.31 -23.37
C LYS A 100 7.97 8.46 -22.42
N GLU A 101 6.95 8.31 -21.58
CA GLU A 101 6.46 9.35 -20.69
C GLU A 101 7.47 9.75 -19.63
N TYR A 102 8.21 8.80 -19.04
CA TYR A 102 9.30 9.11 -18.12
C TYR A 102 10.46 9.83 -18.85
N ASN A 103 10.84 9.36 -20.05
CA ASN A 103 11.96 9.95 -20.79
C ASN A 103 11.64 11.37 -21.30
N GLU A 104 10.42 11.61 -21.81
CA GLU A 104 9.98 12.95 -22.23
C GLU A 104 9.94 13.93 -21.03
N GLU A 105 9.48 13.48 -19.87
CA GLU A 105 9.50 14.32 -18.66
C GLU A 105 10.93 14.58 -18.16
N LEU A 106 11.85 13.63 -18.25
CA LEU A 106 13.27 13.86 -17.93
C LEU A 106 13.90 14.90 -18.86
N GLU A 107 13.64 14.81 -20.17
CA GLU A 107 14.11 15.79 -21.14
C GLU A 107 13.55 17.18 -20.85
N ARG A 108 12.27 17.27 -20.47
CA ARG A 108 11.64 18.52 -20.04
C ARG A 108 12.31 19.08 -18.78
N LEU A 109 12.51 18.24 -17.76
CA LEU A 109 13.19 18.64 -16.52
C LEU A 109 14.64 19.07 -16.76
N ALA A 110 15.32 18.49 -17.75
CA ALA A 110 16.69 18.86 -18.11
C ALA A 110 16.79 20.30 -18.63
N GLN A 111 15.77 20.80 -19.33
CA GLN A 111 15.71 22.19 -19.81
C GLN A 111 15.76 23.19 -18.64
N ASP A 112 15.17 22.81 -17.49
CA ASP A 112 15.13 23.60 -16.27
C ASP A 112 16.23 23.23 -15.26
N LYS A 113 17.17 22.35 -15.62
CA LYS A 113 18.21 21.78 -14.73
C LYS A 113 17.64 21.10 -13.47
N LYS A 114 16.49 20.45 -13.61
CA LYS A 114 15.78 19.69 -12.58
C LYS A 114 15.79 18.18 -12.83
N ASN A 115 16.80 17.68 -13.55
CA ASN A 115 16.93 16.28 -13.94
C ASN A 115 18.06 15.57 -13.21
N THR A 116 18.37 15.94 -11.96
CA THR A 116 19.32 15.22 -11.08
C THR A 116 18.60 14.67 -9.85
N TRP A 117 19.22 13.72 -9.15
CA TRP A 117 18.63 13.07 -7.97
C TRP A 117 18.26 14.04 -6.85
N PHE A 118 18.95 15.19 -6.76
CA PHE A 118 18.67 16.22 -5.76
C PHE A 118 17.83 17.40 -6.26
N THR A 119 17.52 17.47 -7.55
CA THR A 119 16.79 18.62 -8.14
C THR A 119 15.44 18.25 -8.75
N ALA A 120 15.23 16.99 -9.11
CA ALA A 120 13.97 16.51 -9.64
C ALA A 120 12.84 16.55 -8.59
N PRO A 121 11.58 16.78 -9.01
CA PRO A 121 10.43 16.64 -8.12
C PRO A 121 10.42 15.27 -7.45
N TRP A 122 10.20 15.24 -6.13
CA TRP A 122 10.42 14.05 -5.32
C TRP A 122 9.52 12.88 -5.75
N LEU A 123 8.21 13.14 -5.96
CA LEU A 123 7.28 12.13 -6.49
C LEU A 123 7.76 11.52 -7.80
N PHE A 124 8.20 12.36 -8.75
CA PHE A 124 8.69 11.90 -10.05
C PHE A 124 9.94 11.04 -9.89
N ALA A 125 10.95 11.54 -9.17
CA ALA A 125 12.22 10.86 -8.98
C ALA A 125 12.07 9.50 -8.27
N GLU A 126 11.15 9.42 -7.31
CA GLU A 126 10.88 8.17 -6.60
C GLU A 126 10.16 7.16 -7.48
N CYS A 127 9.13 7.59 -8.24
CA CYS A 127 8.45 6.73 -9.21
C CYS A 127 9.42 6.25 -10.31
N TYR A 128 10.27 7.16 -10.82
CA TYR A 128 11.31 6.88 -11.79
C TYR A 128 12.29 5.81 -11.26
N LEU A 129 12.72 5.90 -9.99
CA LEU A 129 13.66 4.95 -9.40
C LEU A 129 13.17 3.50 -9.55
N TYR A 130 11.92 3.24 -9.17
CA TYR A 130 11.34 1.90 -9.28
C TYR A 130 11.11 1.47 -10.72
N ARG A 131 10.70 2.39 -11.61
CA ARG A 131 10.54 2.09 -13.04
C ARG A 131 11.88 1.79 -13.73
N LEU A 132 12.94 2.49 -13.39
CA LEU A 132 14.31 2.21 -13.88
C LEU A 132 14.80 0.86 -13.35
N LEU A 133 14.60 0.58 -12.05
CA LEU A 133 14.97 -0.72 -11.47
C LEU A 133 14.25 -1.88 -12.15
N ARG A 134 12.96 -1.72 -12.49
CA ARG A 134 12.21 -2.69 -13.29
C ARG A 134 12.88 -2.94 -14.64
N SER A 135 13.33 -1.89 -15.32
CA SER A 135 13.99 -2.03 -16.63
C SER A 135 15.27 -2.89 -16.59
N TYR A 136 15.98 -2.90 -15.46
CA TYR A 136 17.18 -3.74 -15.32
C TYR A 136 16.87 -5.23 -15.26
N LEU A 137 15.67 -5.59 -14.80
CA LEU A 137 15.20 -6.97 -14.74
C LEU A 137 14.61 -7.41 -16.08
N THR A 138 13.89 -6.52 -16.77
CA THR A 138 13.22 -6.84 -18.04
C THR A 138 14.16 -7.07 -19.20
N GLU A 139 15.36 -6.49 -19.17
CA GLU A 139 16.42 -6.75 -20.14
C GLU A 139 17.07 -8.16 -20.00
N THR A 140 16.63 -8.96 -19.03
CA THR A 140 17.19 -10.29 -18.74
C THR A 140 16.16 -11.40 -18.99
N LYS A 141 16.64 -12.63 -19.19
CA LYS A 141 15.78 -13.80 -19.43
C LYS A 141 15.30 -14.43 -18.13
N HIS A 142 16.19 -14.58 -17.15
CA HIS A 142 15.93 -15.37 -15.93
C HIS A 142 15.45 -14.52 -14.74
N TRP A 143 15.53 -13.19 -14.84
CA TRP A 143 15.07 -12.25 -13.81
C TRP A 143 13.87 -11.39 -14.22
N LEU A 144 13.33 -11.57 -15.43
CA LEU A 144 12.19 -10.81 -15.97
C LEU A 144 11.01 -10.72 -14.97
N ASP A 145 10.62 -11.84 -14.37
CA ASP A 145 9.49 -11.91 -13.43
C ASP A 145 9.92 -11.82 -11.96
N PHE A 146 11.18 -11.47 -11.68
CA PHE A 146 11.70 -11.42 -10.31
C PHE A 146 11.18 -10.18 -9.56
N ASP A 147 10.63 -10.38 -8.36
CA ASP A 147 10.37 -9.30 -7.41
C ASP A 147 11.47 -9.30 -6.33
N PRO A 148 12.38 -8.30 -6.33
CA PRO A 148 13.48 -8.21 -5.37
C PRO A 148 13.03 -7.90 -3.93
N PHE A 149 11.74 -7.61 -3.72
CA PHE A 149 11.17 -7.31 -2.42
C PHE A 149 10.30 -8.45 -1.88
N SER A 150 10.01 -9.47 -2.70
CA SER A 150 9.11 -10.58 -2.34
C SER A 150 9.48 -11.25 -1.02
N SER A 151 10.76 -11.61 -0.81
CA SER A 151 11.22 -12.22 0.44
C SER A 151 10.95 -11.36 1.66
N GLN A 152 11.21 -10.04 1.57
CA GLN A 152 10.96 -9.11 2.66
C GLN A 152 9.45 -8.96 2.96
N LYS A 153 8.61 -8.88 1.92
CA LYS A 153 7.14 -8.85 2.07
C LYS A 153 6.64 -10.09 2.79
N GLN A 154 7.11 -11.27 2.37
CA GLN A 154 6.72 -12.55 2.95
C GLN A 154 7.21 -12.70 4.39
N GLU A 155 8.45 -12.32 4.71
CA GLU A 155 8.96 -12.35 6.08
C GLU A 155 8.15 -11.45 7.02
N THR A 156 7.85 -10.22 6.60
CA THR A 156 7.00 -9.28 7.35
C THR A 156 5.58 -9.82 7.53
N PHE A 157 5.06 -10.56 6.55
CA PHE A 157 3.75 -11.21 6.67
C PHE A 157 3.80 -12.36 7.67
N ARG A 158 4.82 -13.23 7.60
CA ARG A 158 5.02 -14.35 8.53
C ARG A 158 5.15 -13.89 9.99
N SER A 159 5.78 -12.75 10.24
CA SER A 159 5.90 -12.20 11.60
C SER A 159 4.57 -11.73 12.19
N SER A 160 3.50 -11.64 11.39
CA SER A 160 2.19 -11.14 11.78
C SER A 160 1.20 -12.24 12.18
N GLY A 161 1.65 -13.50 12.31
CA GLY A 161 0.76 -14.66 12.56
C GLY A 161 -0.12 -14.53 13.80
N LYS A 162 0.46 -14.17 14.96
CA LYS A 162 -0.31 -13.97 16.21
C LYS A 162 -1.47 -12.99 16.02
N ALA A 163 -1.17 -11.89 15.35
CA ALA A 163 -2.09 -10.82 15.06
C ALA A 163 -3.25 -11.27 14.16
N ILE A 164 -2.92 -12.03 13.13
CA ILE A 164 -3.87 -12.62 12.18
C ILE A 164 -4.83 -13.59 12.87
N TYR A 165 -4.32 -14.49 13.73
CA TYR A 165 -5.14 -15.47 14.45
C TYR A 165 -6.09 -14.82 15.47
N GLN A 166 -5.63 -13.78 16.15
CA GLN A 166 -6.45 -13.00 17.07
C GLN A 166 -7.59 -12.32 16.31
N LEU A 167 -7.29 -11.65 15.20
CA LEU A 167 -8.31 -10.98 14.39
C LEU A 167 -9.31 -11.97 13.78
N ALA A 168 -8.84 -13.12 13.30
CA ALA A 168 -9.72 -14.16 12.79
C ALA A 168 -10.72 -14.65 13.86
N THR A 169 -10.28 -14.75 15.12
CA THR A 169 -11.15 -15.12 16.24
C THR A 169 -12.15 -14.01 16.55
N THR A 170 -11.71 -12.75 16.60
CA THR A 170 -12.61 -11.59 16.73
C THR A 170 -13.71 -11.59 15.65
N ILE A 171 -13.35 -11.84 14.38
CA ILE A 171 -14.31 -11.87 13.28
C ILE A 171 -15.26 -13.07 13.38
N HIS A 172 -14.77 -14.21 13.88
CA HIS A 172 -15.60 -15.38 14.15
C HIS A 172 -16.68 -15.07 15.20
N ASP A 173 -16.29 -14.47 16.32
CA ASP A 173 -17.23 -14.08 17.38
C ASP A 173 -18.28 -13.09 16.86
N LEU A 174 -17.87 -12.19 15.96
CA LEU A 174 -18.77 -11.23 15.31
C LEU A 174 -19.83 -11.88 14.40
N GLU A 175 -19.54 -13.06 13.81
CA GLU A 175 -20.48 -13.74 12.92
C GLU A 175 -21.78 -14.12 13.64
N VAL A 176 -21.70 -14.48 14.93
CA VAL A 176 -22.86 -14.85 15.74
C VAL A 176 -23.83 -13.66 15.89
N GLU A 177 -23.31 -12.44 15.85
CA GLU A 177 -24.08 -11.20 16.06
C GLU A 177 -24.44 -10.47 14.77
N LYS A 178 -24.11 -11.03 13.62
CA LYS A 178 -24.26 -10.38 12.31
C LYS A 178 -25.65 -9.79 12.06
N ASP A 179 -26.70 -10.53 12.39
CA ASP A 179 -28.08 -10.05 12.18
C ASP A 179 -28.46 -8.93 13.16
N ILE A 180 -27.88 -8.90 14.36
CA ILE A 180 -28.06 -7.82 15.33
C ILE A 180 -27.36 -6.56 14.81
N LEU A 181 -26.10 -6.67 14.40
CA LEU A 181 -25.28 -5.55 13.91
C LEU A 181 -25.87 -4.90 12.66
N ARG A 182 -26.40 -5.70 11.72
CA ARG A 182 -27.03 -5.17 10.51
C ARG A 182 -28.27 -4.32 10.79
N ASN A 183 -28.89 -4.51 11.96
CA ASN A 183 -30.09 -3.81 12.39
C ASN A 183 -29.83 -2.73 13.47
N ASP A 184 -28.58 -2.56 13.92
CA ASP A 184 -28.17 -1.57 14.92
C ASP A 184 -27.10 -0.60 14.34
N PRO A 185 -27.54 0.52 13.76
CA PRO A 185 -26.63 1.49 13.14
C PRO A 185 -25.60 2.10 14.09
N GLU A 186 -25.93 2.26 15.38
CA GLU A 186 -25.03 2.86 16.36
C GLU A 186 -23.86 1.92 16.66
N LYS A 187 -24.14 0.63 16.90
CA LYS A 187 -23.08 -0.39 17.06
C LYS A 187 -22.25 -0.54 15.79
N LEU A 188 -22.91 -0.55 14.63
CA LEU A 188 -22.22 -0.67 13.36
C LEU A 188 -21.27 0.50 13.11
N ALA A 189 -21.66 1.73 13.49
CA ALA A 189 -20.81 2.90 13.39
C ALA A 189 -19.56 2.82 14.29
N VAL A 190 -19.66 2.24 15.49
CA VAL A 190 -18.49 2.01 16.36
C VAL A 190 -17.54 1.00 15.72
N LEU A 191 -18.05 -0.14 15.28
CA LEU A 191 -17.24 -1.18 14.63
C LEU A 191 -16.62 -0.70 13.33
N PHE A 192 -17.34 0.09 12.54
CA PHE A 192 -16.82 0.67 11.31
C PHE A 192 -15.59 1.57 11.57
N LYS A 193 -15.60 2.35 12.65
CA LYS A 193 -14.45 3.17 13.06
C LYS A 193 -13.26 2.31 13.47
N GLU A 194 -13.49 1.21 14.18
CA GLU A 194 -12.44 0.24 14.49
C GLU A 194 -11.83 -0.36 13.21
N MET A 195 -12.66 -0.73 12.24
CA MET A 195 -12.20 -1.28 10.96
C MET A 195 -11.40 -0.27 10.14
N ILE A 196 -11.82 1.01 10.11
CA ILE A 196 -11.02 2.09 9.50
C ILE A 196 -9.66 2.20 10.19
N GLN A 197 -9.63 2.25 11.53
CA GLN A 197 -8.38 2.43 12.26
C GLN A 197 -7.45 1.23 12.09
N MET A 198 -7.98 0.01 12.06
CA MET A 198 -7.20 -1.19 11.74
C MET A 198 -6.57 -1.10 10.34
N CYS A 199 -7.32 -0.65 9.33
CA CYS A 199 -6.78 -0.43 7.99
C CYS A 199 -5.79 0.73 7.91
N LEU A 200 -5.99 1.78 8.71
CA LEU A 200 -5.15 2.97 8.77
C LEU A 200 -3.76 2.65 9.35
N TRP A 201 -3.73 1.93 10.47
CA TRP A 201 -2.50 1.66 11.22
C TRP A 201 -1.81 0.35 10.81
N GLY A 202 -2.54 -0.61 10.21
CA GLY A 202 -1.98 -1.89 9.79
C GLY A 202 -1.25 -2.60 10.94
N ASN A 203 0.01 -2.95 10.74
CA ASN A 203 0.87 -3.60 11.74
C ASN A 203 1.16 -2.75 12.99
N ALA A 204 0.89 -1.44 12.96
CA ALA A 204 0.99 -0.57 14.14
C ALA A 204 -0.28 -0.61 15.02
N THR A 205 -1.25 -1.48 14.70
CA THR A 205 -2.47 -1.66 15.48
C THR A 205 -2.22 -2.58 16.67
N ASP A 206 -2.19 -2.04 17.90
CA ASP A 206 -2.47 -2.82 19.12
C ASP A 206 -3.82 -3.56 19.01
N LEU A 207 -3.76 -4.88 18.85
CA LEU A 207 -4.91 -5.75 18.66
C LEU A 207 -5.70 -6.06 19.93
N SER A 208 -5.17 -5.69 21.10
CA SER A 208 -5.92 -5.79 22.36
C SER A 208 -7.22 -4.98 22.37
N LEU A 209 -7.40 -4.11 21.37
CA LEU A 209 -8.60 -3.30 21.18
C LEU A 209 -9.68 -4.00 20.36
N LEU A 210 -9.30 -4.89 19.45
CA LEU A 210 -10.23 -5.73 18.68
C LEU A 210 -10.71 -6.95 19.47
N THR A 211 -10.14 -7.22 20.65
CA THR A 211 -10.54 -8.33 21.52
C THR A 211 -11.77 -8.08 22.38
N HIS A 212 -12.35 -6.87 22.35
CA HIS A 212 -13.54 -6.52 23.14
C HIS A 212 -14.87 -6.71 22.38
N MET A 213 -14.96 -7.72 21.50
CA MET A 213 -16.11 -7.92 20.61
C MET A 213 -17.01 -9.10 21.02
N THR A 214 -17.04 -9.46 22.31
CA THR A 214 -17.96 -10.48 22.85
C THR A 214 -19.27 -9.87 23.38
N HIS A 215 -20.32 -10.68 23.51
CA HIS A 215 -21.66 -10.27 23.97
C HIS A 215 -21.66 -9.40 25.25
N ASP A 216 -20.81 -9.71 26.23
CA ASP A 216 -20.72 -8.96 27.50
C ASP A 216 -19.85 -7.69 27.36
N ASP A 217 -18.96 -7.64 26.37
CA ASP A 217 -18.08 -6.50 26.09
C ASP A 217 -18.70 -5.45 25.16
N ILE A 218 -19.76 -5.77 24.41
CA ILE A 218 -20.40 -4.83 23.47
C ILE A 218 -21.18 -3.71 24.17
N ALA A 219 -21.69 -3.97 25.38
CA ALA A 219 -22.21 -2.92 26.26
C ALA A 219 -21.07 -2.05 26.84
N THR A 220 -19.91 -2.65 27.11
CA THR A 220 -18.67 -2.02 27.63
C THR A 220 -17.82 -1.35 26.55
N LEU A 221 -18.05 -1.65 25.27
CA LEU A 221 -17.44 -1.07 24.07
C LEU A 221 -17.72 0.44 24.01
N GLN A 222 -18.86 0.87 24.56
CA GLN A 222 -19.19 2.29 24.72
C GLN A 222 -18.30 3.03 25.72
N THR A 223 -17.54 2.33 26.57
CA THR A 223 -16.67 2.92 27.61
C THR A 223 -15.20 2.58 27.35
N VAL A 224 -14.84 1.30 27.25
CA VAL A 224 -13.44 0.85 27.07
C VAL A 224 -12.95 1.09 25.63
N GLY A 225 -13.80 0.80 24.64
CA GLY A 225 -13.52 1.14 23.24
C GLY A 225 -13.38 2.65 23.03
N LYS A 226 -14.15 3.46 23.76
CA LYS A 226 -14.00 4.92 23.73
C LYS A 226 -12.66 5.39 24.28
N ASP A 227 -12.15 4.81 25.36
CA ASP A 227 -10.87 5.26 25.97
C ASP A 227 -9.67 4.92 25.09
N ALA A 228 -9.65 3.72 24.49
CA ALA A 228 -8.61 3.33 23.55
C ALA A 228 -8.70 4.05 22.20
N GLN A 229 -9.91 4.26 21.66
CA GLN A 229 -10.10 5.14 20.52
C GLN A 229 -9.70 6.59 20.85
N ALA A 230 -10.01 7.08 22.05
CA ALA A 230 -9.67 8.45 22.46
C ALA A 230 -8.15 8.65 22.51
N ALA A 231 -7.40 7.67 23.05
CA ALA A 231 -5.95 7.69 23.07
C ALA A 231 -5.33 7.75 21.65
N ARG A 232 -6.00 7.17 20.64
CA ARG A 232 -5.53 7.20 19.24
C ARG A 232 -6.07 8.38 18.43
N ARG A 233 -7.21 8.96 18.80
CA ARG A 233 -7.73 10.19 18.19
C ARG A 233 -6.72 11.33 18.28
N GLU A 234 -5.90 11.37 19.33
CA GLU A 234 -4.80 12.33 19.45
C GLU A 234 -3.77 12.22 18.31
N PHE A 235 -3.65 11.04 17.70
CA PHE A 235 -2.76 10.79 16.56
C PHE A 235 -3.46 10.90 15.20
N ILE A 236 -4.79 11.02 15.15
CA ILE A 236 -5.55 11.27 13.92
C ILE A 236 -5.82 12.77 13.80
N LEU A 237 -4.94 13.48 13.08
CA LEU A 237 -4.95 14.94 13.03
C LEU A 237 -6.07 15.54 12.17
N LYS A 238 -6.66 14.71 11.31
CA LYS A 238 -7.88 15.00 10.56
C LYS A 238 -8.73 13.73 10.55
N ASP A 239 -9.95 13.81 11.06
CA ASP A 239 -10.82 12.66 11.25
C ASP A 239 -12.20 12.88 10.62
N ASP A 240 -12.41 12.28 9.45
CA ASP A 240 -13.71 12.29 8.77
C ASP A 240 -14.49 10.96 8.90
N GLN A 241 -14.13 10.06 9.83
CA GLN A 241 -14.77 8.74 9.96
C GLN A 241 -16.31 8.82 10.09
N ASP A 242 -16.82 9.78 10.87
CA ASP A 242 -18.26 10.02 11.05
C ASP A 242 -18.96 10.43 9.74
N LYS A 243 -18.27 11.16 8.86
CA LYS A 243 -18.82 11.55 7.56
C LYS A 243 -18.91 10.34 6.63
N VAL A 244 -17.94 9.43 6.69
CA VAL A 244 -17.92 8.22 5.86
C VAL A 244 -19.07 7.30 6.22
N ILE A 245 -19.27 6.96 7.50
CA ILE A 245 -20.35 6.05 7.90
C ILE A 245 -21.73 6.62 7.52
N LYS A 246 -21.95 7.93 7.78
CA LYS A 246 -23.17 8.62 7.37
C LYS A 246 -23.38 8.61 5.85
N TYR A 247 -22.30 8.69 5.07
CA TYR A 247 -22.36 8.57 3.62
C TYR A 247 -22.75 7.14 3.20
N LEU A 248 -22.16 6.10 3.81
CA LEU A 248 -22.47 4.70 3.52
C LEU A 248 -23.92 4.33 3.86
N GLU A 249 -24.52 4.94 4.89
CA GLU A 249 -25.94 4.77 5.20
C GLU A 249 -26.85 5.09 4.01
N ASN A 250 -26.49 6.07 3.18
CA ASN A 250 -27.23 6.44 1.97
C ASN A 250 -27.08 5.43 0.82
N LEU A 251 -26.22 4.43 0.98
CA LEU A 251 -26.03 3.33 0.03
C LEU A 251 -26.88 2.11 0.38
N LYS A 252 -27.58 2.11 1.52
CA LYS A 252 -28.43 1.00 1.95
C LYS A 252 -29.42 0.61 0.84
N GLY A 253 -29.42 -0.68 0.50
CA GLY A 253 -30.30 -1.25 -0.54
C GLY A 253 -29.88 -0.96 -1.98
N LYS A 254 -28.74 -0.27 -2.21
CA LYS A 254 -28.15 -0.11 -3.54
C LYS A 254 -27.12 -1.22 -3.80
N ASP A 255 -26.91 -1.53 -5.08
CA ASP A 255 -25.79 -2.36 -5.53
C ASP A 255 -24.49 -1.54 -5.49
N ALA A 256 -23.99 -1.30 -4.29
CA ALA A 256 -22.87 -0.42 -4.04
C ALA A 256 -21.54 -1.19 -4.13
N ARG A 257 -20.60 -0.58 -4.85
CA ARG A 257 -19.23 -1.06 -5.00
C ARG A 257 -18.28 -0.15 -4.21
N VAL A 258 -17.34 -0.75 -3.48
CA VAL A 258 -16.21 -0.03 -2.87
C VAL A 258 -14.92 -0.46 -3.55
N ASP A 259 -14.03 0.49 -3.80
CA ASP A 259 -12.72 0.23 -4.41
C ASP A 259 -11.61 0.48 -3.39
N PHE A 260 -10.60 -0.37 -3.36
CA PHE A 260 -9.38 -0.17 -2.59
C PHE A 260 -8.21 0.05 -3.54
N VAL A 261 -7.63 1.25 -3.52
CA VAL A 261 -6.33 1.51 -4.13
C VAL A 261 -5.26 1.15 -3.10
N LEU A 262 -4.67 -0.02 -3.29
CA LEU A 262 -3.84 -0.70 -2.29
C LEU A 262 -2.51 0.03 -2.06
N ASP A 263 -1.98 -0.13 -0.85
CA ASP A 263 -0.61 0.21 -0.46
C ASP A 263 0.18 -1.09 -0.30
N ASN A 264 0.47 -1.52 0.93
CA ASN A 264 1.42 -2.61 1.21
C ASN A 264 0.81 -4.02 1.23
N ALA A 265 1.60 -5.00 0.79
CA ALA A 265 1.35 -6.43 0.96
C ALA A 265 1.51 -6.90 2.41
N GLY A 266 1.25 -8.18 2.65
CA GLY A 266 1.35 -8.78 3.97
C GLY A 266 0.18 -8.39 4.87
N PHE A 267 0.48 -7.93 6.09
CA PHE A 267 -0.57 -7.68 7.08
C PHE A 267 -1.51 -6.54 6.71
N GLU A 268 -1.03 -5.50 6.01
CA GLU A 268 -1.90 -4.40 5.58
C GLU A 268 -2.92 -4.89 4.53
N LEU A 269 -2.48 -5.65 3.52
CA LEU A 269 -3.40 -6.30 2.59
C LEU A 269 -4.38 -7.24 3.32
N PHE A 270 -3.92 -7.97 4.34
CA PHE A 270 -4.81 -8.80 5.17
C PHE A 270 -5.86 -7.96 5.90
N THR A 271 -5.51 -6.81 6.51
CA THR A 271 -6.50 -5.95 7.16
C THR A 271 -7.44 -5.29 6.15
N ASP A 272 -6.96 -4.99 4.94
CA ASP A 272 -7.82 -4.53 3.83
C ASP A 272 -8.85 -5.60 3.43
N PHE A 273 -8.46 -6.89 3.39
CA PHE A 273 -9.41 -8.00 3.19
C PHE A 273 -10.43 -8.12 4.33
N VAL A 274 -9.98 -7.99 5.59
CA VAL A 274 -10.89 -8.04 6.75
C VAL A 274 -11.89 -6.89 6.69
N PHE A 275 -11.46 -5.67 6.32
CA PHE A 275 -12.37 -4.54 6.20
C PHE A 275 -13.31 -4.69 5.00
N ALA A 276 -12.82 -5.17 3.86
CA ALA A 276 -13.66 -5.50 2.72
C ALA A 276 -14.74 -6.56 3.08
N ASP A 277 -14.37 -7.56 3.88
CA ASP A 277 -15.29 -8.59 4.36
C ASP A 277 -16.30 -7.99 5.34
N PHE A 278 -15.84 -7.13 6.25
CA PHE A 278 -16.72 -6.37 7.13
C PHE A 278 -17.79 -5.59 6.35
N LEU A 279 -17.36 -4.82 5.33
CA LEU A 279 -18.23 -4.00 4.50
C LEU A 279 -19.32 -4.83 3.81
N VAL A 280 -18.96 -5.97 3.21
CA VAL A 280 -19.91 -6.79 2.44
C VAL A 280 -20.78 -7.68 3.34
N THR A 281 -20.17 -8.27 4.37
CA THR A 281 -20.81 -9.32 5.17
C THR A 281 -21.66 -8.74 6.29
N TYR A 282 -21.15 -7.71 6.97
CA TYR A 282 -21.71 -7.23 8.24
C TYR A 282 -22.44 -5.90 8.12
N THR A 283 -22.31 -5.20 6.98
CA THR A 283 -23.08 -3.97 6.72
C THR A 283 -24.19 -4.22 5.69
N PRO A 284 -25.27 -3.42 5.70
CA PRO A 284 -26.27 -3.43 4.63
C PRO A 284 -25.94 -2.43 3.49
N TYR A 285 -24.71 -1.93 3.41
CA TYR A 285 -24.35 -0.78 2.56
C TYR A 285 -23.53 -1.14 1.32
N VAL A 286 -22.78 -2.25 1.33
CA VAL A 286 -21.82 -2.59 0.27
C VAL A 286 -22.12 -4.00 -0.25
N SER A 287 -22.14 -4.15 -1.58
CA SER A 287 -22.42 -5.43 -2.25
C SER A 287 -21.16 -6.11 -2.79
N ARG A 288 -20.13 -5.33 -3.14
CA ARG A 288 -18.89 -5.84 -3.71
C ARG A 288 -17.71 -4.92 -3.49
N VAL A 289 -16.50 -5.48 -3.56
CA VAL A 289 -15.23 -4.78 -3.40
C VAL A 289 -14.28 -5.07 -4.56
N VAL A 290 -13.60 -4.04 -5.06
CA VAL A 290 -12.57 -4.16 -6.09
C VAL A 290 -11.24 -3.62 -5.59
N PHE A 291 -10.18 -4.41 -5.72
CA PHE A 291 -8.83 -4.07 -5.28
C PHE A 291 -7.95 -3.68 -6.47
N HIS A 292 -7.17 -2.61 -6.33
CA HIS A 292 -6.28 -2.09 -7.37
C HIS A 292 -4.81 -2.25 -6.96
N PRO A 293 -4.06 -3.18 -7.57
CA PRO A 293 -2.65 -3.43 -7.26
C PRO A 293 -1.72 -2.53 -8.11
N LYS A 294 -0.42 -2.58 -7.81
CA LYS A 294 0.66 -2.10 -8.68
C LYS A 294 1.10 -3.23 -9.62
N LEU A 295 1.44 -2.91 -10.86
CA LEU A 295 1.78 -3.95 -11.87
C LEU A 295 3.25 -4.34 -11.90
N ILE A 296 4.12 -3.60 -11.22
CA ILE A 296 5.56 -3.92 -11.09
C ILE A 296 5.94 -3.87 -9.61
N PRO A 297 7.08 -4.46 -9.20
CA PRO A 297 7.63 -4.25 -7.86
C PRO A 297 7.77 -2.74 -7.60
N TRP A 298 7.01 -2.24 -6.64
CA TRP A 298 6.80 -0.81 -6.45
C TRP A 298 6.94 -0.46 -4.98
N PHE A 299 7.68 0.61 -4.69
CA PHE A 299 7.79 1.18 -3.33
C PHE A 299 8.09 0.15 -2.23
N VAL A 300 8.93 -0.84 -2.56
CA VAL A 300 9.30 -1.99 -1.73
C VAL A 300 8.14 -2.93 -1.46
N SER A 301 7.15 -2.50 -0.70
CA SER A 301 6.12 -3.38 -0.13
C SER A 301 4.78 -3.32 -0.85
N ASP A 302 4.61 -2.48 -1.89
CA ASP A 302 3.30 -2.36 -2.53
C ASP A 302 2.79 -3.68 -3.09
N VAL A 303 1.46 -3.87 -3.00
CA VAL A 303 0.77 -5.06 -3.49
C VAL A 303 0.86 -5.17 -5.01
N THR A 304 1.38 -6.29 -5.47
CA THR A 304 1.31 -6.73 -6.88
C THR A 304 0.30 -7.88 -7.05
N PRO A 305 -0.12 -8.23 -8.29
CA PRO A 305 -0.99 -9.38 -8.50
C PRO A 305 -0.45 -10.70 -7.90
N PRO A 306 0.86 -11.02 -8.02
CA PRO A 306 1.45 -12.16 -7.31
C PRO A 306 1.29 -12.11 -5.78
N ASP A 307 1.49 -10.93 -5.16
CA ASP A 307 1.32 -10.77 -3.71
C ASP A 307 -0.15 -11.05 -3.30
N PHE A 308 -1.10 -10.47 -4.04
CA PHE A 308 -2.52 -10.67 -3.81
C PHE A 308 -2.93 -12.15 -3.96
N ALA A 309 -2.51 -12.80 -5.05
CA ALA A 309 -2.82 -14.20 -5.32
C ALA A 309 -2.20 -15.15 -4.27
N SER A 310 -1.03 -14.81 -3.73
CA SER A 310 -0.35 -15.62 -2.70
C SER A 310 -0.92 -15.46 -1.29
N THR A 311 -1.74 -14.42 -1.04
CA THR A 311 -2.21 -14.08 0.31
C THR A 311 -3.11 -15.16 0.91
N THR A 312 -4.16 -15.59 0.20
CA THR A 312 -5.07 -16.62 0.76
C THR A 312 -4.41 -18.00 0.90
N PRO A 313 -3.58 -18.49 -0.06
CA PRO A 313 -2.81 -19.72 0.17
C PRO A 313 -1.85 -19.63 1.35
N ALA A 314 -1.18 -18.51 1.56
CA ALA A 314 -0.28 -18.31 2.70
C ALA A 314 -1.04 -18.38 4.04
N LEU A 315 -2.22 -17.74 4.15
CA LEU A 315 -3.06 -17.79 5.35
C LEU A 315 -3.60 -19.19 5.67
N LEU A 316 -3.78 -20.04 4.67
CA LEU A 316 -4.25 -21.43 4.83
C LEU A 316 -3.12 -22.43 5.08
N SER A 317 -1.86 -22.01 4.89
CA SER A 317 -0.71 -22.88 5.06
C SER A 317 -0.38 -23.07 6.55
N GLU A 318 -0.34 -24.33 6.99
CA GLU A 318 0.03 -24.69 8.37
C GLU A 318 1.48 -24.38 8.71
N SER A 319 2.35 -24.20 7.70
CA SER A 319 3.78 -23.97 7.88
C SER A 319 4.22 -22.53 7.59
N PHE A 320 3.31 -21.67 7.09
CA PHE A 320 3.67 -20.32 6.72
C PHE A 320 3.98 -19.45 7.95
N PHE A 321 3.11 -19.50 8.97
CA PHE A 321 3.37 -18.84 10.24
C PHE A 321 4.23 -19.74 11.12
N PRO A 322 5.40 -19.27 11.60
CA PRO A 322 6.23 -20.10 12.47
C PRO A 322 5.49 -20.38 13.78
N ALA A 323 5.49 -21.64 14.22
CA ALA A 323 5.14 -21.95 15.61
C ALA A 323 6.11 -21.18 16.51
N HIS A 324 5.60 -20.45 17.50
CA HIS A 324 6.42 -19.61 18.39
C HIS A 324 7.47 -20.46 19.13
N GLN A 325 8.66 -20.66 18.55
CA GLN A 325 9.71 -21.52 19.10
C GLN A 325 10.59 -20.81 20.14
N HIS A 326 10.44 -19.51 20.37
CA HIS A 326 11.39 -18.76 21.21
C HIS A 326 10.81 -17.80 22.26
N ASP A 327 9.51 -17.77 22.50
CA ASP A 327 8.93 -16.96 23.57
C ASP A 327 8.31 -17.82 24.68
N ALA A 328 9.15 -18.35 25.57
CA ALA A 328 8.70 -18.96 26.82
C ALA A 328 7.96 -17.97 27.76
N ALA A 329 7.91 -16.68 27.41
CA ALA A 329 7.23 -15.61 28.14
C ALA A 329 6.07 -14.95 27.38
N ALA A 330 5.81 -15.29 26.11
CA ALA A 330 4.78 -14.62 25.30
C ALA A 330 3.88 -15.58 24.51
N GLY A 331 2.97 -16.24 25.23
CA GLY A 331 1.75 -16.83 24.67
C GLY A 331 1.93 -18.22 24.05
N ALA A 332 1.02 -19.13 24.40
CA ALA A 332 0.93 -20.44 23.78
C ALA A 332 0.75 -20.36 22.26
N ALA A 333 1.12 -21.42 21.54
CA ALA A 333 0.74 -21.58 20.13
C ALA A 333 -0.77 -21.31 19.95
N PRO A 334 -1.21 -20.74 18.80
CA PRO A 334 -2.63 -20.47 18.59
C PRO A 334 -3.43 -21.74 18.81
N SER A 335 -4.58 -21.64 19.50
CA SER A 335 -5.43 -22.80 19.76
C SER A 335 -5.90 -23.43 18.45
N GLY A 336 -6.34 -24.70 18.51
CA GLY A 336 -6.97 -25.36 17.36
C GLY A 336 -8.15 -24.55 16.80
N ASP A 337 -8.87 -23.84 17.67
CA ASP A 337 -10.01 -23.00 17.33
C ASP A 337 -9.57 -21.77 16.51
N ALA A 338 -8.50 -21.08 16.90
CA ALA A 338 -8.00 -19.91 16.16
C ALA A 338 -7.60 -20.25 14.71
N HIS A 339 -7.05 -21.43 14.48
CA HIS A 339 -6.78 -21.92 13.12
C HIS A 339 -8.07 -22.21 12.34
N ALA A 340 -9.10 -22.76 13.00
CA ALA A 340 -10.40 -23.01 12.37
C ALA A 340 -11.13 -21.70 12.02
N HIS A 341 -11.05 -20.69 12.89
CA HIS A 341 -11.59 -19.35 12.65
C HIS A 341 -10.94 -18.71 11.42
N LEU A 342 -9.59 -18.74 11.35
CA LEU A 342 -8.86 -18.21 10.19
C LEU A 342 -9.25 -18.94 8.90
N ARG A 343 -9.30 -20.27 8.91
CA ARG A 343 -9.75 -21.05 7.73
C ARG A 343 -11.16 -20.69 7.28
N THR A 344 -12.08 -20.49 8.22
CA THR A 344 -13.47 -20.13 7.92
C THR A 344 -13.54 -18.75 7.23
N MET A 345 -12.85 -17.76 7.80
CA MET A 345 -12.78 -16.41 7.24
C MET A 345 -12.14 -16.42 5.83
N VAL A 346 -11.02 -17.11 5.65
CA VAL A 346 -10.33 -17.15 4.36
C VAL A 346 -11.11 -17.94 3.31
N ALA A 347 -11.81 -19.02 3.69
CA ALA A 347 -12.69 -19.75 2.78
C ALA A 347 -13.83 -18.87 2.25
N ARG A 348 -14.38 -17.99 3.10
CA ARG A 348 -15.37 -16.98 2.70
C ARG A 348 -14.77 -16.00 1.67
N TRP A 349 -13.54 -15.53 1.86
CA TRP A 349 -12.87 -14.64 0.89
C TRP A 349 -12.62 -15.34 -0.45
N GLN A 350 -12.22 -16.61 -0.43
CA GLN A 350 -12.07 -17.41 -1.66
C GLN A 350 -13.41 -17.53 -2.40
N ALA A 351 -14.52 -17.73 -1.69
CA ALA A 351 -15.86 -17.73 -2.28
C ALA A 351 -16.24 -16.35 -2.85
N TYR A 352 -15.83 -15.25 -2.21
CA TYR A 352 -16.02 -13.90 -2.76
C TYR A 352 -15.25 -13.65 -4.03
N LEU A 353 -13.99 -14.10 -4.10
CA LEU A 353 -13.20 -14.04 -5.32
C LEU A 353 -13.82 -14.88 -6.45
N ALA A 354 -14.30 -16.09 -6.14
CA ALA A 354 -14.92 -16.97 -7.12
C ALA A 354 -16.27 -16.44 -7.65
N SER A 355 -17.04 -15.75 -6.81
CA SER A 355 -18.35 -15.18 -7.16
C SER A 355 -18.26 -13.75 -7.73
N GLY A 356 -17.10 -13.11 -7.64
CA GLY A 356 -16.89 -11.72 -8.07
C GLY A 356 -17.41 -10.68 -7.07
N VAL A 357 -17.71 -11.07 -5.83
CA VAL A 357 -17.97 -10.15 -4.71
C VAL A 357 -16.69 -9.41 -4.34
N PHE A 358 -15.56 -10.12 -4.31
CA PHE A 358 -14.22 -9.54 -4.31
C PHE A 358 -13.63 -9.68 -5.71
N GLN A 359 -12.97 -8.65 -6.19
CA GLN A 359 -12.29 -8.69 -7.48
C GLN A 359 -10.96 -7.96 -7.40
N LEU A 360 -9.96 -8.46 -8.11
CA LEU A 360 -8.80 -7.65 -8.47
C LEU A 360 -9.13 -6.89 -9.76
N SER A 361 -8.74 -5.62 -9.88
CA SER A 361 -9.06 -4.80 -11.05
C SER A 361 -8.36 -5.27 -12.34
N VAL A 362 -7.42 -6.20 -12.19
CA VAL A 362 -6.70 -6.93 -13.25
C VAL A 362 -6.82 -8.45 -13.00
N PRO A 363 -6.61 -9.31 -14.02
CA PRO A 363 -6.59 -10.76 -13.83
C PRO A 363 -5.66 -11.21 -12.70
N LEU A 364 -6.05 -12.21 -11.90
CA LEU A 364 -5.26 -12.71 -10.76
C LEU A 364 -3.89 -13.28 -11.18
N ASP A 365 -3.78 -13.77 -12.40
CA ASP A 365 -2.56 -14.33 -13.00
C ASP A 365 -1.73 -13.31 -13.79
N THR A 366 -2.08 -12.02 -13.70
CA THR A 366 -1.32 -10.92 -14.33
C THR A 366 0.15 -10.98 -13.92
N LYS A 367 1.03 -11.10 -14.91
CA LYS A 367 2.49 -11.09 -14.70
C LYS A 367 2.98 -9.68 -14.38
N LEU A 368 4.09 -9.61 -13.66
CA LEU A 368 4.73 -8.32 -13.38
C LEU A 368 5.08 -7.63 -14.71
N GLY A 369 4.77 -6.34 -14.81
CA GLY A 369 5.02 -5.52 -15.99
C GLY A 369 4.04 -5.71 -17.15
N ALA A 370 3.11 -6.68 -17.07
CA ALA A 370 2.12 -6.90 -18.11
C ALA A 370 1.17 -5.70 -18.21
N ALA A 371 1.13 -5.07 -19.40
CA ALA A 371 0.32 -3.89 -19.65
C ALA A 371 -1.17 -4.17 -19.37
N ASN A 372 -1.81 -3.27 -18.64
CA ASN A 372 -3.24 -3.34 -18.38
C ASN A 372 -3.86 -1.94 -18.26
N PRO A 373 -4.86 -1.60 -19.10
CA PRO A 373 -5.46 -0.26 -19.11
C PRO A 373 -6.20 0.12 -17.83
N ARG A 374 -6.41 -0.82 -16.89
CA ARG A 374 -6.99 -0.59 -15.56
C ARG A 374 -5.98 -0.63 -14.42
N GLY A 375 -4.72 -0.95 -14.70
CA GLY A 375 -3.67 -1.10 -13.69
C GLY A 375 -2.41 -0.27 -13.92
N ASP A 376 -2.08 0.06 -15.18
CA ASP A 376 -0.82 0.73 -15.52
C ASP A 376 -0.65 2.05 -14.73
N PHE A 377 -1.71 2.86 -14.67
CA PHE A 377 -1.67 4.22 -14.09
C PHE A 377 -1.07 4.30 -12.68
N TRP A 378 -1.25 3.27 -11.86
CA TRP A 378 -0.82 3.28 -10.47
C TRP A 378 0.70 3.37 -10.31
N THR A 379 1.46 2.95 -11.33
CA THR A 379 2.93 3.01 -11.39
C THR A 379 3.46 4.08 -12.35
N GLY A 380 2.58 4.95 -12.86
CA GLY A 380 2.97 6.17 -13.58
C GLY A 380 3.53 7.26 -12.66
N PRO A 381 4.20 8.29 -13.20
CA PRO A 381 4.84 9.35 -12.39
C PRO A 381 3.88 10.43 -11.88
N TRP A 382 2.62 10.40 -12.32
CA TRP A 382 1.73 11.56 -12.17
C TRP A 382 0.97 11.58 -10.85
N PRO A 383 0.59 12.80 -10.40
CA PRO A 383 -0.54 12.97 -9.51
C PRO A 383 -1.82 12.35 -10.06
N TYR A 384 -2.73 11.98 -9.18
CA TYR A 384 -4.05 11.46 -9.57
C TYR A 384 -4.94 12.53 -10.21
N TRP A 385 -4.55 13.80 -10.14
CA TRP A 385 -5.17 14.92 -10.85
C TRP A 385 -5.29 14.73 -12.36
N ASN A 386 -4.51 13.83 -12.96
CA ASN A 386 -4.50 13.60 -14.41
C ASN A 386 -5.01 12.22 -14.82
N VAL A 387 -5.66 11.47 -13.92
CA VAL A 387 -6.16 10.12 -14.22
C VAL A 387 -7.17 10.11 -15.37
N ARG A 388 -7.98 11.16 -15.50
CA ARG A 388 -9.00 11.28 -16.55
C ARG A 388 -8.37 11.36 -17.94
N GLU A 389 -7.32 12.17 -18.08
CA GLU A 389 -6.65 12.40 -19.36
C GLU A 389 -5.66 11.28 -19.70
N LEU A 390 -4.93 10.77 -18.70
CA LEU A 390 -3.81 9.85 -18.91
C LEU A 390 -4.20 8.38 -18.78
N ALA A 391 -5.29 8.07 -18.10
CA ALA A 391 -5.74 6.70 -17.88
C ALA A 391 -7.28 6.58 -17.96
N PRO A 392 -7.88 6.84 -19.13
CA PRO A 392 -9.33 6.78 -19.31
C PRO A 392 -9.93 5.42 -18.91
N GLY A 393 -9.18 4.32 -19.08
CA GLY A 393 -9.59 2.99 -18.62
C GLY A 393 -9.75 2.87 -17.11
N VAL A 394 -8.83 3.45 -16.33
CA VAL A 394 -8.91 3.54 -14.87
C VAL A 394 -10.02 4.49 -14.46
N TRP A 395 -10.13 5.65 -15.12
CA TRP A 395 -11.15 6.64 -14.84
C TRP A 395 -12.58 6.08 -14.96
N GLU A 396 -12.90 5.45 -16.09
CA GLU A 396 -14.22 4.86 -16.31
C GLU A 396 -14.51 3.70 -15.35
N GLU A 397 -13.47 3.01 -14.87
CA GLU A 397 -13.61 1.99 -13.86
C GLU A 397 -13.93 2.58 -12.47
N LEU A 398 -13.20 3.61 -12.04
CA LEU A 398 -13.41 4.27 -10.75
C LEU A 398 -14.76 5.01 -10.68
N ARG A 399 -15.28 5.54 -11.79
CA ARG A 399 -16.59 6.21 -11.80
C ARG A 399 -17.74 5.29 -11.40
N LYS A 400 -17.60 3.97 -11.58
CA LYS A 400 -18.57 2.96 -11.14
C LYS A 400 -18.57 2.75 -9.62
N SER A 401 -17.56 3.26 -8.92
CA SER A 401 -17.43 3.11 -7.48
C SER A 401 -18.40 4.01 -6.71
N SER A 402 -18.94 3.48 -5.63
CA SER A 402 -19.69 4.23 -4.62
C SER A 402 -18.76 4.83 -3.57
N LEU A 403 -17.54 4.30 -3.40
CA LEU A 403 -16.49 4.83 -2.54
C LEU A 403 -15.12 4.27 -2.95
N VAL A 404 -14.15 5.15 -3.20
CA VAL A 404 -12.76 4.76 -3.46
C VAL A 404 -11.91 5.04 -2.24
N ILE A 405 -11.38 3.98 -1.63
CA ILE A 405 -10.50 4.01 -0.47
C ILE A 405 -9.04 3.98 -0.97
N PHE A 406 -8.30 5.05 -0.71
CA PHE A 406 -6.88 5.19 -1.01
C PHE A 406 -6.05 4.91 0.24
N LYS A 407 -5.27 3.83 0.21
CA LYS A 407 -4.44 3.39 1.34
C LYS A 407 -3.06 4.04 1.32
N GLY A 408 -2.56 4.46 2.47
CA GLY A 408 -1.14 4.76 2.65
C GLY A 408 -0.66 6.10 2.10
N ASP A 409 0.64 6.32 2.24
CA ASP A 409 1.27 7.62 2.06
C ASP A 409 1.47 7.99 0.59
N LEU A 410 1.91 7.05 -0.27
CA LEU A 410 2.11 7.34 -1.69
C LEU A 410 0.81 7.72 -2.39
N ASN A 411 -0.29 7.01 -2.09
CA ASN A 411 -1.60 7.35 -2.63
C ASN A 411 -2.03 8.76 -2.20
N TYR A 412 -1.79 9.16 -0.94
CA TYR A 412 -2.07 10.52 -0.48
C TYR A 412 -1.21 11.57 -1.17
N ARG A 413 0.09 11.30 -1.35
CA ARG A 413 1.00 12.17 -2.11
C ARG A 413 0.51 12.35 -3.55
N LYS A 414 0.08 11.27 -4.22
CA LYS A 414 -0.49 11.36 -5.58
C LYS A 414 -1.85 12.06 -5.61
N LEU A 415 -2.71 11.88 -4.60
CA LEU A 415 -3.97 12.63 -4.46
C LEU A 415 -3.74 14.13 -4.31
N THR A 416 -2.66 14.54 -3.63
CA THR A 416 -2.34 15.94 -3.31
C THR A 416 -1.24 16.54 -4.17
N GLY A 417 -0.77 15.81 -5.19
CA GLY A 417 0.28 16.24 -6.12
C GLY A 417 1.71 16.30 -5.56
N ASP A 418 1.92 15.91 -4.29
CA ASP A 418 3.22 15.97 -3.59
C ASP A 418 3.86 17.37 -3.65
N VAL A 419 3.05 18.40 -3.41
CA VAL A 419 3.48 19.81 -3.47
C VAL A 419 3.34 20.51 -2.12
N ARG A 420 4.03 21.65 -1.98
CA ARG A 420 4.20 22.39 -0.72
C ARG A 420 2.96 23.21 -0.32
N TRP A 421 1.83 22.53 -0.17
CA TRP A 421 0.59 23.14 0.32
C TRP A 421 0.78 23.75 1.71
N PRO A 422 0.12 24.88 2.01
CA PRO A 422 -0.17 25.26 3.39
C PRO A 422 -0.91 24.12 4.09
N VAL A 423 -0.48 23.77 5.30
CA VAL A 423 -1.01 22.59 6.03
C VAL A 423 -2.52 22.66 6.31
N SER A 424 -3.05 23.88 6.40
CA SER A 424 -4.47 24.18 6.62
C SER A 424 -5.32 24.20 5.35
N THR A 425 -4.71 23.99 4.17
CA THR A 425 -5.44 23.90 2.88
C THR A 425 -6.55 22.85 2.98
N PRO A 426 -7.78 23.12 2.54
CA PRO A 426 -8.83 22.11 2.50
C PRO A 426 -8.43 20.90 1.65
N PHE A 427 -8.77 19.69 2.10
CA PHE A 427 -8.45 18.47 1.35
C PHE A 427 -9.13 18.46 -0.04
N GLU A 428 -10.32 19.05 -0.15
CA GLU A 428 -11.03 19.25 -1.42
C GLU A 428 -10.21 20.04 -2.44
N GLU A 429 -9.58 21.14 -2.01
CA GLU A 429 -8.73 21.98 -2.87
C GLU A 429 -7.48 21.21 -3.31
N ALA A 430 -6.84 20.48 -2.39
CA ALA A 430 -5.61 19.75 -2.68
C ALA A 430 -5.82 18.52 -3.60
N VAL A 431 -7.01 17.92 -3.57
CA VAL A 431 -7.42 16.81 -4.46
C VAL A 431 -7.69 17.32 -5.89
N GLY A 432 -7.90 18.63 -6.05
CA GLY A 432 -7.96 19.31 -7.34
C GLY A 432 -9.10 18.78 -8.23
N PRO A 433 -8.84 18.41 -9.49
CA PRO A 433 -9.89 18.07 -10.46
C PRO A 433 -10.64 16.77 -10.15
N LEU A 434 -10.22 16.00 -9.15
CA LEU A 434 -10.93 14.82 -8.67
C LEU A 434 -12.02 15.13 -7.65
N ALA A 435 -11.96 16.31 -7.02
CA ALA A 435 -12.93 16.73 -6.03
C ALA A 435 -14.33 16.76 -6.63
N GLY A 436 -15.29 16.14 -5.94
CA GLY A 436 -16.68 16.06 -6.39
C GLY A 436 -16.95 15.03 -7.49
N GLU A 437 -15.94 14.55 -8.24
CA GLU A 437 -16.14 13.55 -9.30
C GLU A 437 -16.16 12.11 -8.75
N LEU A 438 -15.31 11.83 -7.77
CA LEU A 438 -15.20 10.53 -7.11
C LEU A 438 -15.48 10.68 -5.60
N PRO A 439 -16.24 9.77 -4.99
CA PRO A 439 -16.29 9.66 -3.53
C PRO A 439 -14.97 9.07 -3.05
N ILE A 440 -14.15 9.87 -2.36
CA ILE A 440 -12.78 9.53 -1.97
C ILE A 440 -12.70 9.42 -0.45
N LEU A 441 -12.13 8.33 0.03
CA LEU A 441 -11.63 8.18 1.39
C LEU A 441 -10.13 7.92 1.35
N SER A 442 -9.31 8.81 1.89
CA SER A 442 -7.88 8.55 2.09
C SER A 442 -7.61 8.15 3.53
N LEU A 443 -6.97 6.99 3.68
CA LEU A 443 -6.50 6.43 4.95
C LEU A 443 -4.97 6.45 4.96
N ARG A 444 -4.38 7.47 5.58
CA ARG A 444 -2.94 7.73 5.47
C ARG A 444 -2.28 7.84 6.83
N THR A 445 -1.22 7.07 7.04
CA THR A 445 -0.21 7.38 8.06
C THR A 445 0.83 8.35 7.49
N ASN A 446 1.22 9.35 8.26
CA ASN A 446 2.05 10.45 7.80
C ASN A 446 3.51 10.00 7.63
N LYS A 447 3.95 9.82 6.37
CA LYS A 447 5.32 9.41 6.02
C LYS A 447 5.96 10.33 4.97
N ALA A 448 5.42 11.54 4.77
CA ALA A 448 5.91 12.54 3.83
C ALA A 448 5.51 13.96 4.24
N ASP A 449 6.31 14.94 3.82
CA ASP A 449 6.13 16.35 4.21
C ASP A 449 4.78 16.95 3.80
N VAL A 450 4.18 16.49 2.70
CA VAL A 450 2.86 16.97 2.25
C VAL A 450 1.80 16.59 3.28
N VAL A 451 1.05 17.57 3.80
CA VAL A 451 -0.11 17.39 4.67
C VAL A 451 -1.08 18.52 4.38
N VAL A 452 -2.37 18.22 4.27
CA VAL A 452 -3.44 19.21 4.13
C VAL A 452 -4.60 18.90 5.06
N GLY A 453 -5.44 19.90 5.33
CA GLY A 453 -6.66 19.78 6.14
C GLY A 453 -6.42 19.68 7.64
N VAL A 454 -5.21 19.99 8.12
CA VAL A 454 -4.88 20.05 9.56
C VAL A 454 -4.89 21.52 10.02
N PRO A 455 -5.56 21.87 11.13
CA PRO A 455 -5.56 23.23 11.64
C PRO A 455 -4.13 23.78 11.85
N GLN A 456 -3.91 25.04 11.44
CA GLN A 456 -2.58 25.66 11.49
C GLN A 456 -2.00 25.66 12.91
N ASP A 457 -2.83 25.92 13.93
CA ASP A 457 -2.37 25.97 15.32
C ASP A 457 -1.94 24.60 15.85
N VAL A 458 -2.53 23.51 15.34
CA VAL A 458 -2.11 22.13 15.67
C VAL A 458 -0.75 21.83 15.05
N ALA A 459 -0.58 22.18 13.76
CA ALA A 459 0.69 22.01 13.06
C ALA A 459 1.82 22.81 13.74
N ASP A 460 1.58 24.08 14.06
CA ASP A 460 2.56 24.96 14.72
C ASP A 460 2.99 24.41 16.09
N LYS A 461 2.04 23.85 16.87
CA LYS A 461 2.34 23.21 18.17
C LYS A 461 3.23 21.98 18.00
N LEU A 462 2.93 21.11 17.03
CA LEU A 462 3.72 19.91 16.77
C LEU A 462 5.12 20.24 16.23
N ASP A 463 5.22 21.27 15.38
CA ASP A 463 6.49 21.78 14.85
C ASP A 463 7.34 22.40 15.97
N ALA A 464 6.73 23.19 16.87
CA ALA A 464 7.42 23.77 18.03
C ALA A 464 7.88 22.71 19.05
N ALA A 465 7.19 21.58 19.15
CA ALA A 465 7.59 20.44 19.96
C ALA A 465 8.79 19.65 19.36
N GLY A 466 9.19 19.96 18.12
CA GLY A 466 10.26 19.27 17.40
C GLY A 466 9.88 17.85 16.96
N GLU A 467 8.59 17.51 16.97
CA GLU A 467 8.14 16.20 16.51
C GLU A 467 8.19 16.13 14.97
N LYS A 468 8.79 15.06 14.42
CA LYS A 468 8.74 14.77 12.98
C LYS A 468 7.36 14.20 12.55
N TRP A 469 6.29 14.86 12.97
CA TRP A 469 4.90 14.36 12.91
C TRP A 469 4.38 14.11 11.49
N ARG A 470 4.95 14.77 10.48
CA ARG A 470 4.61 14.56 9.06
C ARG A 470 5.24 13.29 8.46
N VAL A 471 6.29 12.74 9.06
CA VAL A 471 7.14 11.74 8.39
C VAL A 471 7.49 10.51 9.23
N ASN A 472 7.13 10.49 10.52
CA ASN A 472 7.50 9.40 11.43
C ASN A 472 6.48 8.24 11.48
N GLY A 473 5.36 8.33 10.75
CA GLY A 473 4.30 7.32 10.74
C GLY A 473 3.46 7.24 12.02
N LYS A 474 3.72 8.10 13.02
CA LYS A 474 2.99 8.12 14.31
C LYS A 474 1.62 8.77 14.18
N TYR A 475 1.49 9.76 13.30
CA TYR A 475 0.25 10.49 13.06
C TYR A 475 -0.43 10.02 11.77
N ALA A 476 -1.72 10.28 11.66
CA ALA A 476 -2.52 9.86 10.54
C ALA A 476 -3.62 10.86 10.18
N LEU A 477 -4.18 10.67 8.98
CA LEU A 477 -5.26 11.46 8.41
C LEU A 477 -6.31 10.50 7.86
N VAL A 478 -7.56 10.71 8.25
CA VAL A 478 -8.75 10.11 7.65
C VAL A 478 -9.50 11.23 6.94
N SER A 479 -9.33 11.31 5.62
CA SER A 479 -9.87 12.42 4.81
C SER A 479 -10.91 11.91 3.84
N PHE A 480 -12.13 12.46 3.92
CA PHE A 480 -13.26 12.05 3.10
C PHE A 480 -13.80 13.21 2.26
N LEU A 481 -14.06 12.93 0.98
CA LEU A 481 -14.79 13.81 0.06
C LEU A 481 -15.90 13.00 -0.61
N PRO A 482 -17.18 13.41 -0.48
CA PRO A 482 -18.26 12.78 -1.22
C PRO A 482 -18.21 13.20 -2.70
N ARG A 483 -18.90 12.43 -3.56
CA ARG A 483 -19.26 12.90 -4.90
C ARG A 483 -20.25 14.07 -4.79
N THR A 484 -20.09 15.09 -5.61
CA THR A 484 -21.07 16.16 -5.79
C THR A 484 -22.02 15.76 -6.93
N ASP A 485 -23.32 15.75 -6.65
CA ASP A 485 -24.37 15.41 -7.63
C ASP A 485 -24.56 16.48 -8.72
#